data_AF-A0A662UWT9-F1
#
_entry.id   AF-A0A662UWT9-F1
#
_cell.length_a   1.000
_cell.length_b   1.000
_cell.length_c   1.000
_cell.angle_alpha   90.00
_cell.angle_beta   90.00
_cell.angle_gamma   90.00
#
_symmetry.space_group_name_H-M   'P 1'
#
loop_
_entity.id
_entity.type
_entity.pdbx_description
1 polymer ?
#
loop_
_entity_poly.entity_id
_entity_poly.type
_entity_poly.pdbx_seq_one_letter_code
_entity_poly.pdbx_strand_id
1 'polypeptide(L)'
;MGSETNYPPWVKAILEKISITIYRGRTGSVLRKDEPILNLNSKPLSHGGSEYNQTAYIIGFEDEEKIWNKPSDCSDIVVKIYDLKEPGKYRVEIFCSGVNRKVIKFEGKEILNYQGYDEEDIKDIRNWKEIESIRGTVIFDVQIPKQDL
;
A
#
# COMPACT_ATOMS: atom_id res chain seq x y z
N MET A 1 -17.99 7.61 7.86
CA MET A 1 -17.61 7.63 9.29
C MET A 1 -16.51 6.60 9.45
N GLY A 2 -15.26 7.03 9.35
CA GLY A 2 -14.09 6.14 9.36
C GLY A 2 -13.85 5.62 10.77
N SER A 3 -13.57 4.34 10.90
CA SER A 3 -13.11 3.77 12.16
C SER A 3 -11.80 4.47 12.56
N GLU A 4 -11.81 5.17 13.69
CA GLU A 4 -10.58 5.61 14.37
C GLU A 4 -9.78 4.35 14.71
N THR A 5 -8.93 3.94 13.78
CA THR A 5 -8.10 2.77 13.96
C THR A 5 -6.94 3.21 14.84
N ASN A 6 -6.97 2.81 16.11
CA ASN A 6 -5.90 3.07 17.07
C ASN A 6 -4.66 2.23 16.70
N TYR A 7 -3.89 2.72 15.73
CA TYR A 7 -2.58 2.16 15.40
C TYR A 7 -1.57 2.47 16.51
N PRO A 8 -0.59 1.59 16.75
CA PRO A 8 0.58 1.96 17.55
C PRO A 8 1.23 3.24 17.04
N PRO A 9 1.84 4.08 17.91
CA PRO A 9 2.41 5.35 17.48
C PRO A 9 3.43 5.23 16.33
N TRP A 10 4.27 4.18 16.35
CA TRP A 10 5.23 3.92 15.28
C TRP A 10 4.59 3.53 13.95
N VAL A 11 3.48 2.79 13.97
CA VAL A 11 2.70 2.47 12.76
C VAL A 11 2.11 3.76 12.20
N LYS A 12 1.49 4.57 13.07
CA LYS A 12 0.87 5.83 12.69
C LYS A 12 1.89 6.79 12.08
N ALA A 13 3.05 6.97 12.72
CA ALA A 13 4.12 7.85 12.25
C ALA A 13 4.66 7.45 10.86
N ILE A 14 4.70 6.16 10.53
CA ILE A 14 5.09 5.69 9.20
C ILE A 14 3.98 5.97 8.18
N LEU A 15 2.72 5.69 8.52
CA LEU A 15 1.59 5.91 7.61
C LEU A 15 1.41 7.40 7.29
N GLU A 16 1.62 8.30 8.26
CA GLU A 16 1.58 9.76 8.06
C GLU A 16 2.60 10.26 7.02
N LYS A 17 3.68 9.51 6.79
CA LYS A 17 4.71 9.83 5.79
C LYS A 17 4.39 9.30 4.39
N ILE A 18 3.34 8.49 4.24
CA ILE A 18 2.94 7.91 2.96
C ILE A 18 1.81 8.73 2.36
N SER A 19 2.03 9.21 1.15
CA SER A 19 1.00 9.86 0.32
C SER A 19 0.86 9.14 -1.01
N ILE A 20 -0.34 9.16 -1.56
CA ILE A 20 -0.68 8.49 -2.81
C ILE A 20 -1.34 9.44 -3.81
N THR A 21 -1.00 9.29 -5.08
CA THR A 21 -1.80 9.82 -6.19
C THR A 21 -2.44 8.65 -6.94
N ILE A 22 -3.77 8.69 -7.10
CA ILE A 22 -4.57 7.67 -7.79
C ILE A 22 -5.10 8.28 -9.09
N TYR A 23 -4.93 7.55 -10.19
CA TYR A 23 -5.45 7.93 -11.50
C TYR A 23 -6.56 6.96 -11.91
N ARG A 24 -7.53 7.44 -12.69
CA ARG A 24 -8.55 6.57 -13.29
C ARG A 24 -7.90 5.75 -14.40
N GLY A 25 -7.79 4.42 -14.22
CA GLY A 25 -7.06 3.55 -15.14
C GLY A 25 -5.57 3.94 -15.28
N ARG A 26 -4.94 3.53 -16.40
CA ARG A 26 -3.53 3.84 -16.71
C ARG A 26 -3.28 5.28 -17.12
N THR A 27 -4.15 5.82 -17.97
CA THR A 27 -3.94 7.09 -18.70
C THR A 27 -4.99 8.15 -18.39
N GLY A 28 -5.94 7.87 -17.50
CA GLY A 28 -7.02 8.79 -17.19
C GLY A 28 -6.61 9.91 -16.23
N SER A 29 -7.61 10.71 -15.84
CA SER A 29 -7.45 11.84 -14.94
C SER A 29 -7.08 11.42 -13.52
N VAL A 30 -6.44 12.33 -12.79
CA VAL A 30 -6.18 12.18 -11.36
C VAL A 30 -7.51 12.13 -10.60
N LEU A 31 -7.73 11.07 -9.83
CA LEU A 31 -8.86 10.91 -8.90
C LEU A 31 -8.52 11.51 -7.54
N ARG A 32 -7.32 11.20 -7.04
CA ARG A 32 -6.78 11.75 -5.80
C ARG A 32 -5.33 12.15 -6.01
N LYS A 33 -4.93 13.32 -5.49
CA LYS A 33 -3.58 13.87 -5.69
C LYS A 33 -2.89 14.03 -4.36
N ASP A 34 -1.75 13.36 -4.21
CA ASP A 34 -0.89 13.42 -3.02
C ASP A 34 -1.68 13.28 -1.69
N GLU A 35 -2.71 12.43 -1.72
CA GLU A 35 -3.60 12.17 -0.59
C GLU A 35 -2.82 11.38 0.48
N PRO A 36 -2.84 11.78 1.75
CA PRO A 36 -2.32 10.96 2.84
C PRO A 36 -3.00 9.59 2.84
N ILE A 37 -2.22 8.50 2.96
CA ILE A 37 -2.80 7.15 2.87
C ILE A 37 -3.85 6.88 3.96
N LEU A 38 -3.70 7.54 5.12
CA LEU A 38 -4.63 7.48 6.25
C LEU A 38 -6.03 8.04 5.95
N ASN A 39 -6.19 8.83 4.88
CA ASN A 39 -7.48 9.36 4.46
C ASN A 39 -8.24 8.40 3.54
N LEU A 40 -7.58 7.34 3.05
CA LEU A 40 -8.26 6.29 2.29
C LEU A 40 -9.09 5.40 3.22
N ASN A 41 -10.08 4.72 2.65
CA ASN A 41 -10.82 3.71 3.38
C ASN A 41 -9.89 2.54 3.68
N SER A 42 -9.58 2.34 4.96
CA SER A 42 -8.66 1.30 5.43
C SER A 42 -9.39 0.20 6.18
N LYS A 43 -8.89 -1.03 6.09
CA LYS A 43 -9.26 -2.13 6.99
C LYS A 43 -8.00 -2.80 7.54
N PRO A 44 -7.95 -3.14 8.83
CA PRO A 44 -6.92 -4.04 9.35
C PRO A 44 -7.15 -5.41 8.71
N LEU A 45 -6.18 -5.91 7.96
CA LEU A 45 -6.27 -7.22 7.31
C LEU A 45 -5.82 -8.33 8.26
N SER A 46 -4.80 -8.07 9.08
CA SER A 46 -4.28 -9.00 10.08
C SER A 46 -3.31 -8.30 11.05
N HIS A 47 -3.25 -8.78 12.29
CA HIS A 47 -2.05 -8.65 13.14
C HIS A 47 -1.30 -9.99 13.09
N GLY A 48 -0.04 -9.99 12.68
CA GLY A 48 0.70 -11.23 12.45
C GLY A 48 2.14 -11.14 12.95
N GLY A 49 2.66 -12.25 13.46
CA GLY A 49 4.09 -12.43 13.71
C GLY A 49 4.76 -13.05 12.48
N SER A 50 5.96 -12.59 12.11
CA SER A 50 6.80 -13.32 11.14
C SER A 50 7.35 -14.62 11.75
N GLU A 51 7.86 -15.54 10.93
CA GLU A 51 8.68 -16.69 11.41
C GLU A 51 9.88 -16.26 12.29
N TYR A 52 10.33 -15.01 12.16
CA TYR A 52 11.40 -14.39 12.96
C TYR A 52 10.90 -13.68 14.24
N ASN A 53 9.67 -13.95 14.70
CA ASN A 53 9.02 -13.28 15.83
C ASN A 53 8.92 -11.74 15.70
N GLN A 54 9.02 -11.16 14.51
CA GLN A 54 8.79 -9.73 14.29
C GLN A 54 7.29 -9.43 14.34
N THR A 55 6.93 -8.32 14.97
CA THR A 55 5.55 -7.83 14.97
C THR A 55 5.28 -7.13 13.66
N ALA A 56 4.26 -7.57 12.91
CA ALA A 56 3.84 -6.95 11.67
C ALA A 56 2.40 -6.42 11.76
N TYR A 57 2.20 -5.20 11.27
CA TYR A 57 0.88 -4.61 11.04
C TYR A 57 0.56 -4.62 9.55
N ILE A 58 -0.54 -5.26 9.16
CA ILE A 58 -0.97 -5.40 7.76
C ILE A 58 -2.27 -4.64 7.57
N ILE A 59 -2.23 -3.59 6.74
CA ILE A 59 -3.33 -2.66 6.53
C ILE A 59 -3.66 -2.63 5.05
N GLY A 60 -4.92 -2.88 4.73
CA GLY A 60 -5.46 -2.76 3.38
C GLY A 60 -6.14 -1.41 3.18
N PHE A 61 -5.91 -0.77 2.04
CA PHE A 61 -6.57 0.46 1.62
C PHE A 61 -7.21 0.27 0.24
N GLU A 62 -8.36 0.94 0.04
CA GLU A 62 -9.16 0.88 -1.18
C GLU A 62 -8.99 2.16 -2.00
N ASP A 63 -8.93 2.04 -3.33
CA ASP A 63 -8.61 3.16 -4.25
C ASP A 63 -9.83 3.89 -4.85
N GLU A 64 -11.04 3.55 -4.36
CA GLU A 64 -12.39 4.06 -4.65
C GLU A 64 -13.28 3.19 -5.54
N GLU A 65 -12.75 2.35 -6.44
CA GLU A 65 -13.60 1.59 -7.35
C GLU A 65 -14.26 0.38 -6.66
N LYS A 66 -15.47 0.59 -6.12
CA LYS A 66 -16.34 -0.50 -5.60
C LYS A 66 -16.66 -1.61 -6.61
N ILE A 67 -16.24 -1.45 -7.85
CA ILE A 67 -16.56 -2.31 -8.98
C ILE A 67 -15.96 -3.72 -8.76
N TRP A 68 -14.79 -3.80 -8.12
CA TRP A 68 -14.07 -5.07 -7.92
C TRP A 68 -13.98 -5.52 -6.45
N ASN A 69 -14.87 -5.03 -5.58
CA ASN A 69 -14.81 -5.28 -4.13
C ASN A 69 -15.46 -6.60 -3.71
N LYS A 70 -15.56 -7.58 -4.61
CA LYS A 70 -16.14 -8.90 -4.34
C LYS A 70 -15.27 -10.02 -4.92
N PRO A 71 -14.67 -10.88 -4.07
CA PRO A 71 -14.74 -10.83 -2.61
C PRO A 71 -14.01 -9.61 -2.03
N SER A 72 -14.47 -9.13 -0.87
CA SER A 72 -13.99 -7.88 -0.24
C SER A 72 -12.66 -8.06 0.50
N ASP A 73 -11.90 -9.08 0.16
CA ASP A 73 -10.66 -9.53 0.79
C ASP A 73 -9.42 -9.03 0.04
N CYS A 74 -9.56 -8.61 -1.22
CA CYS A 74 -8.51 -7.90 -1.95
C CYS A 74 -8.61 -6.39 -1.70
N SER A 75 -7.62 -5.82 -1.00
CA SER A 75 -7.40 -4.37 -1.02
C SER A 75 -6.49 -3.99 -2.18
N ASP A 76 -6.72 -2.83 -2.79
CA ASP A 76 -5.93 -2.31 -3.91
C ASP A 76 -4.52 -1.91 -3.48
N ILE A 77 -4.35 -1.54 -2.21
CA ILE A 77 -3.06 -1.20 -1.61
C ILE A 77 -2.95 -1.94 -0.29
N VAL A 78 -1.84 -2.66 -0.09
CA VAL A 78 -1.53 -3.33 1.18
C VAL A 78 -0.21 -2.78 1.70
N VAL A 79 -0.25 -2.19 2.89
CA VAL A 79 0.94 -1.75 3.61
C VAL A 79 1.20 -2.72 4.75
N LYS A 80 2.41 -3.29 4.76
CA LYS A 80 2.92 -4.10 5.86
C LYS A 80 4.05 -3.35 6.53
N ILE A 81 3.99 -3.25 7.86
CA ILE A 81 5.02 -2.58 8.64
C ILE A 81 5.52 -3.53 9.72
N TYR A 82 6.81 -3.85 9.66
CA TYR A 82 7.47 -4.79 10.55
C TYR A 82 8.36 -4.04 11.55
N ASP A 83 8.23 -4.39 12.83
CA ASP A 83 9.22 -4.05 13.84
C ASP A 83 10.42 -5.01 13.73
N LEU A 84 11.57 -4.47 13.32
CA LEU A 84 12.79 -5.25 13.11
C LEU A 84 13.50 -5.60 14.43
N LYS A 85 12.97 -5.18 15.59
CA LYS A 85 13.56 -5.35 16.94
C LYS A 85 14.88 -4.61 17.14
N GLU A 86 15.26 -3.76 16.21
CA GLU A 86 16.32 -2.78 16.36
C GLU A 86 15.67 -1.45 16.80
N PRO A 87 16.24 -0.71 17.77
CA PRO A 87 15.62 0.51 18.29
C PRO A 87 15.28 1.53 17.19
N GLY A 88 13.97 1.76 16.99
CA GLY A 88 13.46 2.74 16.02
C GLY A 88 13.57 2.32 14.56
N LYS A 89 13.87 1.06 14.25
CA LYS A 89 14.04 0.58 12.88
C LYS A 89 12.87 -0.31 12.47
N TYR A 90 12.27 0.01 11.34
CA TYR A 90 11.11 -0.70 10.82
C TYR A 90 11.31 -1.05 9.34
N ARG A 91 10.64 -2.09 8.87
CA ARG A 91 10.55 -2.40 7.44
C ARG A 91 9.14 -2.13 6.94
N VAL A 92 9.05 -1.46 5.80
CA VAL A 92 7.79 -1.17 5.12
C VAL A 92 7.76 -1.95 3.81
N GLU A 93 6.69 -2.71 3.61
CA GLU A 93 6.37 -3.31 2.32
C GLU A 93 5.05 -2.72 1.84
N ILE A 94 5.04 -2.21 0.62
CA ILE A 94 3.81 -1.69 -0.02
C ILE A 94 3.56 -2.50 -1.27
N PHE A 95 2.39 -3.11 -1.33
CA PHE A 95 1.87 -3.81 -2.49
C PHE A 95 0.70 -3.04 -3.08
N CYS A 96 0.66 -2.92 -4.41
CA CYS A 96 -0.41 -2.31 -5.17
C CYS A 96 -0.95 -3.29 -6.21
N SER A 97 -2.26 -3.32 -6.35
CA SER A 97 -3.03 -4.08 -7.33
C SER A 97 -4.17 -3.22 -7.89
N GLY A 98 -4.99 -3.81 -8.76
CA GLY A 98 -6.18 -3.15 -9.33
C GLY A 98 -5.92 -2.48 -10.69
N VAL A 99 -6.97 -1.89 -11.25
CA VAL A 99 -6.93 -1.32 -12.61
C VAL A 99 -6.37 0.10 -12.66
N ASN A 100 -6.38 0.80 -11.53
CA ASN A 100 -5.94 2.18 -11.44
C ASN A 100 -4.44 2.30 -11.26
N ARG A 101 -3.83 3.21 -12.02
CA ARG A 101 -2.46 3.65 -11.79
C ARG A 101 -2.36 4.36 -10.44
N LYS A 102 -1.29 4.04 -9.70
CA LYS A 102 -1.01 4.58 -8.37
C LYS A 102 0.44 5.02 -8.27
N VAL A 103 0.66 6.24 -7.82
CA VAL A 103 1.99 6.76 -7.47
C VAL A 103 2.07 6.90 -5.97
N ILE A 104 2.92 6.09 -5.33
CA ILE A 104 3.18 6.10 -3.90
C ILE A 104 4.43 6.92 -3.63
N LYS A 105 4.31 7.84 -2.67
CA LYS A 105 5.43 8.63 -2.16
C LYS A 105 5.62 8.39 -0.67
N PHE A 106 6.87 8.37 -0.24
CA PHE A 106 7.27 8.39 1.17
C PHE A 106 8.08 9.66 1.42
N GLU A 107 7.65 10.48 2.38
CA GLU A 107 8.26 11.80 2.65
C GLU A 107 8.40 12.67 1.38
N GLY A 108 7.37 12.64 0.52
CA GLY A 108 7.31 13.38 -0.73
C GLY A 108 8.14 12.79 -1.89
N LYS A 109 8.94 11.75 -1.67
CA LYS A 109 9.72 11.07 -2.71
C LYS A 109 8.96 9.89 -3.29
N GLU A 110 8.89 9.79 -4.61
CA GLU A 110 8.30 8.64 -5.29
C GLU A 110 9.09 7.37 -4.97
N ILE A 111 8.39 6.34 -4.46
CA ILE A 111 8.96 5.03 -4.13
C ILE A 111 8.33 3.89 -4.96
N LEU A 112 7.13 4.10 -5.49
CA LEU A 112 6.45 3.15 -6.37
C LEU A 112 5.53 3.88 -7.33
N ASN A 113 5.59 3.53 -8.61
CA ASN A 113 4.69 4.01 -9.67
C ASN A 113 4.05 2.79 -10.34
N TYR A 114 3.01 2.30 -9.71
CA TYR A 114 2.24 1.15 -10.15
C TYR A 114 1.32 1.56 -11.30
N GLN A 115 1.42 0.89 -12.45
CA GLN A 115 0.68 1.31 -13.65
C GLN A 115 -0.80 0.90 -13.65
N GLY A 116 -1.23 -0.04 -12.81
CA GLY A 116 -2.54 -0.66 -12.96
C GLY A 116 -2.58 -1.67 -14.10
N TYR A 117 -3.52 -2.60 -14.04
CA TYR A 117 -3.80 -3.54 -15.13
C TYR A 117 -4.94 -3.03 -16.03
N ASP A 118 -4.89 -3.32 -17.31
CA ASP A 118 -5.98 -3.20 -18.27
C ASP A 118 -6.42 -4.58 -18.81
N GLU A 119 -7.41 -4.60 -19.69
CA GLU A 119 -7.93 -5.84 -20.26
C GLU A 119 -6.90 -6.63 -21.06
N GLU A 120 -5.89 -5.97 -21.63
CA GLU A 120 -4.85 -6.64 -22.43
C GLU A 120 -3.93 -7.43 -21.50
N ASP A 121 -3.54 -6.85 -20.36
CA ASP A 121 -2.75 -7.59 -19.36
C ASP A 121 -3.50 -8.83 -18.83
N ILE A 122 -4.84 -8.74 -18.69
CA ILE A 122 -5.67 -9.85 -18.22
C ILE A 122 -5.76 -10.98 -19.27
N LYS A 123 -5.81 -10.63 -20.57
CA LYS A 123 -5.79 -11.62 -21.65
C LYS A 123 -4.45 -12.36 -21.67
N ASP A 124 -3.36 -11.64 -21.39
CA ASP A 124 -2.03 -12.21 -21.32
C ASP A 124 -1.77 -13.04 -20.06
N ILE A 125 -2.53 -12.87 -18.96
CA ILE A 125 -2.52 -13.80 -17.80
C ILE A 125 -2.81 -15.25 -18.23
N ARG A 126 -3.60 -15.48 -19.28
CA ARG A 126 -3.81 -16.84 -19.83
C ARG A 126 -2.56 -17.39 -20.51
N ASN A 127 -1.66 -16.52 -20.96
CA ASN A 127 -0.35 -16.79 -21.54
C ASN A 127 0.78 -16.21 -20.64
N TRP A 128 0.69 -16.47 -19.33
CA TRP A 128 1.53 -15.93 -18.23
C TRP A 128 3.06 -15.91 -18.44
N LYS A 129 3.58 -16.59 -19.47
CA LYS A 129 5.00 -16.67 -19.81
C LYS A 129 5.54 -15.41 -20.50
N GLU A 130 4.69 -14.56 -21.07
CA GLU A 130 5.10 -13.39 -21.86
C GLU A 130 4.81 -12.04 -21.19
N ILE A 131 4.23 -12.04 -19.99
CA ILE A 131 3.86 -10.81 -19.29
C ILE A 131 5.13 -10.11 -18.77
N GLU A 132 5.39 -8.90 -19.27
CA GLU A 132 6.25 -7.95 -18.57
C GLU A 132 5.61 -7.64 -17.22
N SER A 133 6.18 -8.18 -16.14
CA SER A 133 5.60 -8.12 -14.80
C SER A 133 5.29 -6.67 -14.39
N ILE A 134 4.02 -6.35 -14.15
CA ILE A 134 3.67 -5.08 -13.52
C ILE A 134 4.28 -5.06 -12.11
N ARG A 135 5.21 -4.13 -11.87
CA ARG A 135 5.83 -3.94 -10.56
C ARG A 135 4.84 -3.31 -9.61
N GLY A 136 4.19 -4.15 -8.80
CA GLY A 136 3.24 -3.74 -7.77
C GLY A 136 3.84 -3.61 -6.37
N THR A 137 5.11 -3.95 -6.16
CA THR A 137 5.69 -4.04 -4.81
C THR A 137 6.92 -3.16 -4.64
N VAL A 138 7.03 -2.49 -3.48
CA VAL A 138 8.26 -1.87 -2.99
C VAL A 138 8.52 -2.27 -1.53
N ILE A 139 9.79 -2.46 -1.20
CA ILE A 139 10.25 -2.80 0.15
C ILE A 139 11.39 -1.86 0.52
N PHE A 140 11.33 -1.26 1.71
CA PHE A 140 12.38 -0.38 2.23
C PHE A 140 12.39 -0.36 3.76
N ASP A 141 13.54 -0.05 4.33
CA ASP A 141 13.70 0.12 5.78
C ASP A 141 13.60 1.61 6.14
N VAL A 142 13.01 1.91 7.29
CA VAL A 142 12.87 3.26 7.84
C VAL A 142 13.45 3.32 9.25
N GLN A 143 14.07 4.44 9.58
CA GLN A 143 14.54 4.75 10.92
C GLN A 143 13.72 5.91 11.47
N ILE A 144 13.01 5.68 12.57
CA ILE A 144 12.25 6.71 13.29
C ILE A 144 12.95 6.98 14.63
N PRO A 145 13.43 8.21 14.86
CA PRO A 145 13.91 8.64 16.17
C PRO A 145 12.85 8.47 17.26
N LYS A 146 13.25 8.08 18.48
CA LYS A 146 12.30 7.90 19.61
C LYS A 146 11.48 9.14 19.98
N GLN A 147 11.94 10.32 19.60
CA GLN A 147 11.26 11.60 19.81
C GLN A 147 10.07 11.82 18.86
N ASP A 148 10.00 11.06 17.76
CA ASP A 148 8.97 11.15 16.72
C ASP A 148 7.94 9.99 16.84
N LEU A 149 7.99 9.22 17.94
CA LEU A 149 7.09 8.12 18.30
C LEU A 149 6.21 8.53 19.49
#